data_AF-A0AAW8JJC1-F1
#
_entry.id   AF-A0AAW8JJC1-F1
#
_cell.length_a   1.000
_cell.length_b   1.000
_cell.length_c   1.000
_cell.angle_alpha   90.00
_cell.angle_beta   90.00
_cell.angle_gamma   90.00
#
_symmetry.space_group_name_H-M   'P 1'
#
loop_
_entity.id
_entity.type
_entity.pdbx_description
1 polymer ?
#
loop_
_entity_poly.entity_id
_entity_poly.type
_entity_poly.pdbx_seq_one_letter_code
_entity_poly.pdbx_strand_id
1 'polypeptide(L)'
;MTLAKFAYLLAWLSFILIVLVILYSFYVLSLPCKYDNICELPPVHLLVLLCLAVTTVINIIGMILSGIAYTDNKIVNPIAKKALKSNFMMLVINTCFAALFLFFMLF
;
A
#
# COMPACT_ATOMS: atom_id res chain seq x y z
N MET A 1 18.94 -13.62 -8.74
CA MET A 1 18.65 -12.23 -9.22
C MET A 1 17.17 -11.98 -9.50
N THR A 2 16.36 -13.00 -9.78
CA THR A 2 14.90 -12.89 -10.05
C THR A 2 14.08 -12.43 -8.84
N LEU A 3 14.38 -12.96 -7.64
CA LEU A 3 13.63 -12.67 -6.42
C LEU A 3 13.65 -11.18 -6.02
N ALA A 4 14.83 -10.53 -6.10
CA ALA A 4 14.98 -9.11 -5.77
C ALA A 4 14.24 -8.19 -6.75
N LYS A 5 14.22 -8.55 -8.04
CA LYS A 5 13.46 -7.80 -9.06
C LYS A 5 11.96 -7.94 -8.83
N PHE A 6 11.50 -9.15 -8.48
CA PHE A 6 10.09 -9.39 -8.17
C PHE A 6 9.65 -8.62 -6.93
N ALA A 7 10.44 -8.65 -5.85
CA ALA A 7 10.16 -7.87 -4.64
C ALA A 7 10.14 -6.35 -4.89
N TYR A 8 10.97 -5.85 -5.82
CA TYR A 8 10.93 -4.46 -6.23
C TYR A 8 9.66 -4.13 -7.04
N LEU A 9 9.21 -5.06 -7.88
CA LEU A 9 7.97 -4.92 -8.65
C LEU A 9 6.73 -4.92 -7.74
N LEU A 10 6.72 -5.71 -6.66
CA LEU A 10 5.68 -5.67 -5.63
C LEU A 10 5.59 -4.30 -4.95
N ALA A 11 6.72 -3.67 -4.63
CA ALA A 11 6.73 -2.33 -4.06
C ALA A 11 6.12 -1.29 -5.02
N TRP A 12 6.41 -1.39 -6.32
CA TRP A 12 5.83 -0.52 -7.34
C TRP A 12 4.32 -0.76 -7.52
N LEU A 13 3.88 -2.01 -7.50
CA LEU A 13 2.46 -2.34 -7.54
C LEU A 13 1.73 -1.74 -6.33
N SER A 14 2.30 -1.88 -5.13
CA SER A 14 1.74 -1.25 -3.93
C SER A 14 1.69 0.27 -4.06
N PHE A 15 2.67 0.90 -4.70
CA PHE A 15 2.69 2.36 -4.88
C PHE A 15 1.55 2.82 -5.77
N ILE A 16 1.36 2.16 -6.91
CA ILE A 16 0.26 2.46 -7.83
C ILE A 16 -1.09 2.29 -7.14
N LEU A 17 -1.27 1.21 -6.39
CA LEU A 17 -2.52 0.95 -5.66
C LEU A 17 -2.81 2.02 -4.61
N ILE A 18 -1.83 2.44 -3.82
CA ILE A 18 -2.01 3.51 -2.82
C ILE A 18 -2.38 4.83 -3.50
N VAL A 19 -1.71 5.20 -4.59
CA VAL A 19 -2.02 6.44 -5.33
C VAL A 19 -3.44 6.41 -5.88
N LEU A 20 -3.87 5.29 -6.47
CA LEU A 20 -5.24 5.15 -6.97
C LEU A 20 -6.29 5.28 -5.86
N VAL A 21 -6.04 4.67 -4.69
CA VAL A 21 -6.93 4.77 -3.53
C VAL A 21 -7.01 6.21 -3.04
N ILE A 22 -5.90 6.93 -2.93
CA ILE A 22 -5.89 8.33 -2.51
C ILE A 22 -6.72 9.20 -3.47
N LEU A 23 -6.49 9.05 -4.79
CA LEU A 23 -7.23 9.80 -5.81
C LEU A 23 -8.73 9.48 -5.76
N TYR A 24 -9.08 8.20 -5.59
CA TYR A 24 -10.47 7.78 -5.44
C TYR A 24 -11.11 8.36 -4.19
N SER A 25 -10.40 8.36 -3.05
CA SER A 25 -10.89 8.97 -1.81
C SER A 25 -11.15 10.47 -1.98
N PHE A 26 -10.24 11.22 -2.63
CA PHE A 26 -10.45 12.63 -2.93
C PHE A 26 -11.64 12.86 -3.87
N TYR A 27 -11.79 12.03 -4.89
CA TYR A 27 -12.93 12.09 -5.81
C TYR A 27 -14.25 11.91 -5.06
N VAL A 28 -14.36 10.89 -4.21
CA VAL A 28 -15.59 10.65 -3.44
C VAL A 28 -15.87 11.78 -2.46
N LEU A 29 -14.85 12.28 -1.74
CA LEU A 29 -15.00 13.42 -0.82
C LEU A 29 -15.40 14.73 -1.52
N SER A 30 -15.10 14.87 -2.82
CA SER A 30 -15.43 16.07 -3.60
C SER A 30 -16.86 16.11 -4.14
N LEU A 31 -17.57 14.97 -4.11
CA LEU A 31 -18.95 14.89 -4.57
C LEU A 31 -19.89 15.46 -3.48
N PRO A 32 -20.81 16.38 -3.82
CA PRO A 32 -21.77 16.89 -2.85
C PRO A 32 -22.68 15.76 -2.39
N CYS A 33 -22.78 15.53 -1.07
CA CYS A 33 -23.65 14.53 -0.44
C CYS A 33 -25.16 14.84 -0.54
N LYS A 34 -25.58 15.51 -1.63
CA LYS A 34 -26.94 15.99 -1.88
C LYS A 34 -27.74 15.05 -2.77
N TYR A 35 -27.05 14.22 -3.55
CA TYR A 35 -27.64 13.17 -4.36
C TYR A 35 -26.96 11.87 -3.98
N ASP A 36 -27.76 10.94 -3.48
CA ASP A 36 -27.40 9.60 -3.05
C ASP A 36 -26.65 9.46 -1.72
N ASN A 37 -27.08 8.45 -0.98
CA ASN A 37 -26.44 7.85 0.19
C ASN A 37 -25.00 7.38 -0.06
N ILE A 38 -24.33 7.78 -1.16
CA ILE A 38 -22.97 7.39 -1.55
C ILE A 38 -21.93 7.90 -0.54
N CYS A 39 -22.15 9.07 0.07
CA CYS A 39 -21.35 9.56 1.21
C CYS A 39 -21.58 8.77 2.51
N GLU A 40 -22.76 8.20 2.68
CA GLU A 40 -23.10 7.32 3.81
C GLU A 40 -22.83 5.84 3.50
N LEU A 41 -22.36 5.53 2.28
CA LEU A 41 -22.33 4.16 1.80
C LEU A 41 -21.14 3.44 2.46
N PRO A 42 -21.38 2.40 3.27
CA PRO A 42 -20.34 1.54 3.80
C PRO A 42 -19.35 0.97 2.76
N PRO A 43 -19.68 0.73 1.46
CA PRO A 43 -18.74 0.10 0.53
C PRO A 43 -17.53 0.95 0.14
N VAL A 44 -17.57 2.29 0.16
CA VAL A 44 -16.40 3.10 -0.23
C VAL A 44 -15.31 2.96 0.84
N HIS A 45 -15.67 3.09 2.10
CA HIS A 45 -14.73 2.95 3.20
C HIS A 45 -14.20 1.53 3.32
N LEU A 46 -15.07 0.54 3.08
CA LEU A 46 -14.68 -0.86 3.02
C LEU A 46 -13.71 -1.14 1.86
N LEU A 47 -13.91 -0.52 0.69
CA LEU A 47 -13.02 -0.64 -0.46
C LEU A 47 -11.64 -0.04 -0.15
N VAL A 48 -11.59 1.14 0.46
CA VAL A 48 -10.34 1.77 0.90
C VAL A 48 -9.61 0.86 1.88
N LEU A 49 -10.28 0.42 2.94
CA LEU A 49 -9.69 -0.49 3.94
C LEU A 49 -9.21 -1.81 3.33
N LEU A 50 -9.98 -2.39 2.40
CA LEU A 50 -9.60 -3.61 1.70
C LEU A 50 -8.35 -3.41 0.85
N CYS A 51 -8.27 -2.31 0.09
CA CYS A 51 -7.08 -1.99 -0.68
C CYS A 51 -5.85 -1.81 0.24
N LEU A 52 -6.00 -1.12 1.37
CA LEU A 52 -4.91 -0.96 2.35
C LEU A 52 -4.49 -2.31 2.97
N ALA A 53 -5.43 -3.22 3.23
CA ALA A 53 -5.12 -4.56 3.69
C ALA A 53 -4.32 -5.36 2.64
N VAL A 54 -4.76 -5.32 1.38
CA VAL A 54 -4.09 -6.01 0.26
C VAL A 54 -2.67 -5.46 0.05
N THR A 55 -2.48 -4.14 0.05
CA THR A 55 -1.15 -3.53 -0.09
C THR A 55 -0.24 -3.85 1.09
N THR A 56 -0.78 -3.96 2.31
CA THR A 56 -0.01 -4.42 3.49
C THR A 56 0.55 -5.82 3.26
N VAL A 57 -0.30 -6.77 2.86
CA VAL A 57 0.12 -8.16 2.60
C VAL A 57 1.17 -8.22 1.49
N ILE A 58 0.96 -7.48 0.39
CA ILE A 58 1.93 -7.39 -0.72
C ILE A 58 3.29 -6.88 -0.24
N ASN A 59 3.31 -5.81 0.57
CA ASN A 59 4.56 -5.25 1.09
C ASN A 59 5.26 -6.18 2.07
N ILE A 60 4.52 -6.90 2.93
CA ILE A 60 5.10 -7.93 3.82
C ILE A 60 5.75 -9.04 3.00
N ILE A 61 5.06 -9.56 1.98
CA ILE A 61 5.62 -10.57 1.08
C ILE A 61 6.87 -10.02 0.38
N GLY A 62 6.82 -8.78 -0.13
CA GLY A 62 7.95 -8.11 -0.76
C GLY A 62 9.15 -7.94 0.19
N MET A 63 8.92 -7.66 1.47
CA MET A 63 9.96 -7.60 2.49
C MET A 63 10.58 -8.98 2.75
N ILE A 64 9.77 -10.03 2.90
CA ILE A 64 10.25 -11.42 3.09
C ILE A 64 11.14 -11.84 1.91
N LEU A 65 10.66 -11.64 0.68
CA LEU A 65 11.41 -11.97 -0.54
C LEU A 65 12.69 -11.15 -0.66
N SER A 66 12.67 -9.87 -0.28
CA SER A 66 13.87 -9.03 -0.26
C SER A 66 14.87 -9.51 0.79
N GLY A 67 14.39 -9.94 1.96
CA GLY A 67 15.21 -10.50 3.04
C GLY A 67 15.91 -11.79 2.62
N ILE A 68 15.16 -12.71 1.99
CA ILE A 68 15.72 -13.96 1.43
C ILE A 68 16.78 -13.61 0.35
N ALA A 69 16.47 -12.71 -0.58
CA ALA A 69 17.42 -12.31 -1.62
C ALA A 69 18.68 -11.60 -1.08
N TYR A 70 18.58 -10.99 0.10
CA TYR A 70 19.68 -10.32 0.80
C TYR A 70 20.62 -11.32 1.46
N THR A 71 20.10 -12.41 2.03
CA THR A 71 20.90 -13.45 2.70
C THR A 71 21.46 -14.51 1.75
N ASP A 72 20.81 -14.73 0.60
CA ASP A 72 21.18 -15.77 -0.38
C ASP A 72 22.44 -15.44 -1.19
N ASN A 73 22.94 -14.19 -1.16
CA ASN A 73 24.16 -13.78 -1.87
C ASN A 73 25.30 -13.44 -0.90
N LYS A 74 26.51 -13.98 -1.14
CA LYS A 74 27.75 -13.60 -0.41
C LYS A 74 28.10 -12.11 -0.53
N ILE A 75 27.59 -11.45 -1.56
CA ILE A 75 27.73 -10.01 -1.80
C ILE A 75 26.34 -9.39 -1.67
N VAL A 76 26.23 -8.33 -0.86
CA VAL A 76 24.98 -7.59 -0.65
C VAL A 76 24.40 -7.15 -1.99
N ASN A 77 23.24 -7.71 -2.36
CA ASN A 77 22.58 -7.33 -3.61
C ASN A 77 21.93 -5.94 -3.43
N PRO A 78 22.40 -4.89 -4.14
CA PRO A 78 21.89 -3.53 -3.96
C PRO A 78 20.40 -3.41 -4.33
N ILE A 79 19.92 -4.26 -5.25
CA ILE A 79 18.51 -4.31 -5.65
C ILE A 79 17.66 -4.88 -4.50
N ALA A 80 18.13 -5.93 -3.82
CA ALA A 80 17.42 -6.51 -2.68
C ALA A 80 17.33 -5.50 -1.51
N LYS A 81 18.41 -4.78 -1.23
CA LYS A 81 18.42 -3.70 -0.23
C LYS A 81 17.44 -2.58 -0.59
N LYS A 82 17.41 -2.16 -1.86
CA LYS A 82 16.48 -1.14 -2.33
C LYS A 82 15.03 -1.62 -2.25
N ALA A 83 14.75 -2.86 -2.66
CA ALA A 83 13.42 -3.47 -2.57
C ALA A 83 12.95 -3.57 -1.11
N LEU A 84 13.81 -3.97 -0.19
CA LEU A 84 13.48 -4.02 1.24
C LEU A 84 13.11 -2.64 1.78
N LYS A 85 13.92 -1.63 1.49
CA LYS A 85 13.66 -0.23 1.91
C LYS A 85 12.36 0.29 1.31
N SER A 86 12.10 0.02 0.03
CA SER A 86 10.88 0.45 -0.65
C SER A 86 9.64 -0.21 -0.04
N ASN A 87 9.59 -1.55 0.10
CA ASN A 87 8.44 -2.23 0.70
C ASN A 87 8.19 -1.77 2.15
N PHE A 88 9.25 -1.54 2.93
CA PHE A 88 9.12 -1.01 4.29
C PHE A 88 8.55 0.42 4.31
N MET A 89 9.05 1.31 3.44
CA MET A 89 8.53 2.67 3.33
C MET A 89 7.06 2.68 2.91
N MET A 90 6.68 1.81 1.98
CA MET A 90 5.29 1.63 1.56
C MET A 90 4.41 1.15 2.72
N LEU A 91 4.90 0.23 3.55
CA LEU A 91 4.20 -0.21 4.75
C LEU A 91 3.93 0.96 5.72
N VAL A 92 4.93 1.81 5.97
CA VAL A 92 4.78 2.99 6.83
C VAL A 92 3.75 3.98 6.26
N ILE A 93 3.82 4.27 4.96
CA ILE A 93 2.84 5.14 4.28
C ILE A 93 1.44 4.55 4.41
N ASN A 94 1.31 3.23 4.19
CA ASN A 94 0.03 2.53 4.25
C ASN A 94 -0.58 2.58 5.65
N THR A 95 0.21 2.34 6.70
CA THR A 95 -0.24 2.42 8.09
C THR A 95 -0.59 3.85 8.49
N CYS A 96 0.19 4.84 8.06
CA CYS A 96 -0.11 6.26 8.31
C CYS A 96 -1.43 6.67 7.65
N PHE A 97 -1.63 6.27 6.39
CA PHE A 97 -2.86 6.55 5.67
C PHE A 97 -4.06 5.83 6.29
N ALA A 98 -3.91 4.57 6.70
CA ALA A 98 -4.95 3.84 7.42
C ALA A 98 -5.33 4.52 8.74
N ALA A 99 -4.34 5.00 9.52
CA ALA A 99 -4.58 5.71 10.77
C ALA A 99 -5.31 7.04 10.54
N LEU A 100 -4.89 7.82 9.54
CA LEU A 100 -5.57 9.07 9.15
C LEU A 100 -6.99 8.79 8.68
N PHE A 101 -7.17 7.78 7.83
CA PHE A 101 -8.49 7.40 7.32
C PHE A 101 -9.45 6.97 8.44
N LEU A 102 -8.97 6.15 9.38
CA LEU A 102 -9.75 5.75 10.55
C LEU A 102 -10.06 6.94 11.46
N PHE A 103 -9.11 7.87 11.65
CA PHE A 103 -9.34 9.09 12.41
C PHE A 103 -10.47 9.92 11.80
N PHE A 104 -10.46 10.16 10.49
CA PHE A 104 -11.54 10.88 9.79
C PHE A 104 -12.88 10.13 9.75
N MET A 105 -12.90 8.81 9.97
CA MET A 105 -14.14 8.06 10.06
C MET A 105 -14.78 8.08 11.46
N LEU A 106 -13.95 8.25 12.50
CA LEU A 106 -14.41 8.21 13.90
C LEU A 106 -14.78 9.59 14.45
N PHE A 107 -14.41 10.67 13.75
CA PHE A 107 -14.63 12.08 14.12
C PHE A 107 -15.31 12.84 12.99
#